data_AF-C6WDE1-F1
#
_entry.id   AF-C6WDE1-F1
#
_cell.length_a   1.000
_cell.length_b   1.000
_cell.length_c   1.000
_cell.angle_alpha   90.00
_cell.angle_beta   90.00
_cell.angle_gamma   90.00
#
_symmetry.space_group_name_H-M   'P 1'
#
loop_
_entity.id
_entity.type
_entity.pdbx_description
1 polymer ?
#
loop_
_entity_poly.entity_id
_entity_poly.type
_entity_poly.pdbx_seq_one_letter_code
_entity_poly.pdbx_strand_id
1 'polypeptide(L)'
;MGLPSAAGAGPVSGRPLYLHLLDRELAGSVGFRLTPRVFEHVVKCLLLGTTSPLCCGISLVWENGGLGEREHRLLSALAEHDSFQPISYQGTLDEFVSSRQRLYRHDAHRYPLYFGRESARLELVRPTLHKDADTTEALQGSLLAWAGTGDGGGSRGLARRVVLRALLKRRERAITFSLFQATARRVGGGAEVEGEVKRRISTAYTRHYLDFLGGDLPTGVPGLSRFDGDLSADFPLFDVPLLTVLLRGVGLGAVLDSPWHEHERWWLRFLVERGTGAHWALVWNLGAVLGAVAALRPPARGSGEQFTARAAMRAALGGLCEVEGARAGEGSLVAAAADRSMAVLGRVVVGPADLGASAAGPVVPAANTATGAVSGGVTQVGSVHGGLHQHHHWHAPVPEPRRP
;
A
#
# COMPACT_ATOMS: atom_id res chain seq x y z
N MET A 1 -13.15 11.73 16.49
CA MET A 1 -14.29 11.98 15.59
C MET A 1 -14.83 10.63 15.15
N GLY A 2 -16.11 10.34 15.41
CA GLY A 2 -16.69 9.04 15.09
C GLY A 2 -17.01 8.92 13.59
N LEU A 3 -16.60 7.82 12.97
CA LEU A 3 -17.06 7.44 11.64
C LEU A 3 -18.55 7.02 11.73
N PRO A 4 -19.43 7.48 10.83
CA PRO A 4 -20.85 7.14 10.88
C PRO A 4 -21.08 5.65 10.54
N SER A 5 -22.02 5.05 11.26
CA SER A 5 -22.44 3.65 11.15
C SER A 5 -23.31 3.39 9.91
N ALA A 6 -23.01 2.31 9.19
CA ALA A 6 -23.70 1.90 7.97
C ALA A 6 -24.85 0.91 8.27
N ALA A 7 -26.09 1.35 8.04
CA ALA A 7 -27.24 0.48 7.87
C ALA A 7 -28.13 1.04 6.75
N GLY A 8 -27.81 0.62 5.53
CA GLY A 8 -28.54 0.96 4.30
C GLY A 8 -27.64 0.68 3.12
N ALA A 9 -28.02 -0.27 2.26
CA ALA A 9 -27.32 -0.58 1.02
C ALA A 9 -27.46 0.57 0.02
N GLY A 10 -26.75 1.67 0.29
CA GLY A 10 -26.39 2.71 -0.64
C GLY A 10 -24.95 2.50 -1.15
N PRO A 11 -24.41 3.44 -1.94
CA PRO A 11 -23.10 3.33 -2.59
C PRO A 11 -21.99 2.97 -1.61
N VAL A 12 -21.07 2.14 -2.10
CA VAL A 12 -19.77 1.76 -1.52
C VAL A 12 -18.85 2.99 -1.38
N SER A 13 -19.30 4.01 -0.67
CA SER A 13 -18.63 5.30 -0.56
C SER A 13 -17.86 5.35 0.76
N GLY A 14 -16.52 5.41 0.65
CA GLY A 14 -15.65 5.93 1.69
C GLY A 14 -14.96 4.92 2.62
N ARG A 15 -15.20 3.61 2.51
CA ARG A 15 -14.41 2.64 3.31
C ARG A 15 -12.95 2.65 2.84
N PRO A 16 -11.96 2.83 3.73
CA PRO A 16 -10.56 2.84 3.32
C PRO A 16 -10.10 1.51 2.73
N LEU A 17 -9.23 1.57 1.72
CA LEU A 17 -8.63 0.39 1.08
C LEU A 17 -7.20 0.21 1.53
N TYR A 18 -6.95 -0.83 2.31
CA TYR A 18 -5.62 -1.19 2.78
C TYR A 18 -4.81 -1.85 1.65
N LEU A 19 -3.73 -1.17 1.23
CA LEU A 19 -2.83 -1.59 0.16
C LEU A 19 -1.89 -2.71 0.63
N HIS A 20 -2.46 -3.89 0.91
CA HIS A 20 -1.70 -5.05 1.38
C HIS A 20 -0.64 -5.55 0.37
N LEU A 21 -0.73 -5.19 -0.91
CA LEU A 21 0.32 -5.46 -1.91
C LEU A 21 1.66 -4.78 -1.60
N LEU A 22 1.66 -3.76 -0.74
CA LEU A 22 2.88 -3.09 -0.27
C LEU A 22 3.57 -3.86 0.87
N ASP A 23 2.90 -4.83 1.49
CA ASP A 23 3.47 -5.62 2.57
C ASP A 23 4.45 -6.68 2.03
N ARG A 24 5.75 -6.41 2.22
CA ARG A 24 6.83 -7.30 1.78
C ARG A 24 6.86 -8.65 2.52
N GLU A 25 6.43 -8.69 3.78
CA GLU A 25 6.40 -9.93 4.56
C GLU A 25 5.25 -10.83 4.07
N LEU A 26 4.11 -10.21 3.79
CA LEU A 26 2.98 -10.84 3.13
C LEU A 26 3.38 -11.36 1.75
N ALA A 27 4.00 -10.51 0.93
CA ALA A 27 4.48 -10.86 -0.39
C ALA A 27 5.45 -12.06 -0.35
N GLY A 28 6.43 -12.01 0.55
CA GLY A 28 7.42 -13.08 0.74
C GLY A 28 6.82 -14.39 1.24
N SER A 29 5.65 -14.37 1.88
CA SER A 29 4.95 -15.57 2.35
C SER A 29 4.28 -16.39 1.25
N VAL A 30 4.05 -15.77 0.09
CA VAL A 30 3.43 -16.37 -1.11
C VAL A 30 4.28 -16.24 -2.38
N GLY A 31 5.52 -15.73 -2.26
CA GLY A 31 6.42 -15.53 -3.39
C GLY A 31 6.00 -14.42 -4.35
N PHE A 32 5.09 -13.54 -3.94
CA PHE A 32 4.70 -12.37 -4.72
C PHE A 32 5.86 -11.36 -4.78
N ARG A 33 6.00 -10.71 -5.93
CA ARG A 33 6.97 -9.62 -6.14
C ARG A 33 6.24 -8.43 -6.71
N LEU A 34 6.24 -7.33 -5.95
CA LEU A 34 5.70 -6.07 -6.45
C LEU A 34 6.63 -5.52 -7.53
N THR A 35 6.03 -5.08 -8.63
CA THR A 35 6.73 -4.34 -9.69
C THR A 35 6.08 -2.97 -9.85
N PRO A 36 6.80 -1.96 -10.36
CA PRO A 36 6.23 -0.65 -10.68
C PRO A 36 4.94 -0.73 -11.50
N ARG A 37 4.92 -1.59 -12.53
CA ARG A 37 3.76 -1.80 -13.40
C ARG A 37 2.54 -2.34 -12.63
N VAL A 38 2.74 -3.35 -11.77
CA VAL A 38 1.65 -3.92 -10.97
C VAL A 38 1.13 -2.89 -9.96
N PHE A 39 2.05 -2.20 -9.28
CA PHE A 39 1.71 -1.16 -8.32
C PHE A 39 0.87 -0.04 -8.97
N GLU A 40 1.37 0.56 -10.06
CA GLU A 40 0.67 1.63 -10.76
C GLU A 40 -0.69 1.17 -11.27
N HIS A 41 -0.77 -0.02 -11.89
CA HIS A 41 -2.03 -0.53 -12.42
C HIS A 41 -3.08 -0.67 -11.32
N VAL A 42 -2.72 -1.31 -10.19
CA VAL A 42 -3.64 -1.48 -9.05
C VAL A 42 -4.07 -0.11 -8.52
N VAL A 43 -3.14 0.79 -8.24
CA VAL A 43 -3.44 2.11 -7.69
C VAL A 43 -4.34 2.92 -8.62
N LYS A 44 -4.06 2.97 -9.92
CA LYS A 44 -4.88 3.69 -10.90
C LYS A 44 -6.29 3.11 -11.00
N CYS A 45 -6.43 1.78 -11.04
CA CYS A 45 -7.73 1.13 -11.05
C CYS A 45 -8.56 1.48 -9.82
N LEU A 46 -7.94 1.50 -8.63
CA LEU A 46 -8.65 1.87 -7.41
C LEU A 46 -8.98 3.37 -7.36
N LEU A 47 -8.10 4.24 -7.82
CA LEU A 47 -8.33 5.69 -7.84
C LEU A 47 -9.48 6.09 -8.76
N LEU A 48 -9.58 5.47 -9.94
CA LEU A 48 -10.63 5.73 -10.93
C LEU A 48 -11.92 4.96 -10.67
N GLY A 49 -11.80 3.74 -10.13
CA GLY A 49 -12.92 2.83 -9.92
C GLY A 49 -13.59 2.98 -8.56
N THR A 50 -13.02 3.76 -7.65
CA THR A 50 -13.54 3.92 -6.27
C THR A 50 -13.33 5.34 -5.76
N THR A 51 -14.18 5.77 -4.81
CA THR A 51 -13.95 7.00 -4.02
C THR A 51 -13.23 6.73 -2.70
N SER A 52 -12.86 5.47 -2.42
CA SER A 52 -12.23 5.06 -1.16
C SER A 52 -10.84 5.64 -0.99
N PRO A 53 -10.46 6.17 0.19
CA PRO A 53 -9.07 6.53 0.43
C PRO A 53 -8.20 5.27 0.46
N LEU A 54 -7.02 5.35 -0.12
CA LEU A 54 -6.03 4.26 -0.06
C LEU A 54 -5.24 4.40 1.24
N CYS A 55 -4.87 3.29 1.89
CA CYS A 55 -4.13 3.35 3.15
C CYS A 55 -3.07 2.26 3.22
N CYS A 56 -1.98 2.52 3.95
CA CYS A 56 -1.08 1.46 4.41
C CYS A 56 -0.24 1.94 5.59
N GLY A 57 0.40 1.03 6.32
CA GLY A 57 1.45 1.42 7.25
C GLY A 57 2.60 2.11 6.51
N ILE A 58 3.13 3.21 7.06
CA ILE A 58 4.20 3.97 6.40
C ILE A 58 5.46 3.14 6.17
N SER A 59 5.76 2.19 7.06
CA SER A 59 6.83 1.21 6.89
C SER A 59 6.71 0.41 5.59
N LEU A 60 5.48 0.14 5.13
CA LEU A 60 5.25 -0.66 3.93
C LEU A 60 5.60 0.10 2.65
N VAL A 61 5.51 1.43 2.67
CA VAL A 61 6.00 2.25 1.55
C VAL A 61 7.51 2.15 1.51
N TRP A 62 8.16 2.45 2.62
CA TRP A 62 9.61 2.64 2.65
C TRP A 62 10.42 1.34 2.59
N GLU A 63 9.90 0.24 3.15
CA GLU A 63 10.59 -1.04 3.17
C GLU A 63 10.41 -1.86 1.88
N ASN A 64 9.58 -1.38 0.95
CA ASN A 64 9.25 -2.10 -0.27
C ASN A 64 10.22 -1.77 -1.40
N GLY A 65 11.18 -2.68 -1.63
CA GLY A 65 12.16 -2.55 -2.70
C GLY A 65 11.60 -2.66 -4.13
N GLY A 66 10.30 -2.92 -4.29
CA GLY A 66 9.62 -2.90 -5.59
C GLY A 66 9.19 -1.49 -6.04
N LEU A 67 9.29 -0.49 -5.15
CA LEU A 67 8.98 0.91 -5.44
C LEU A 67 10.26 1.69 -5.75
N GLY A 68 10.30 2.35 -6.90
CA GLY A 68 11.32 3.32 -7.27
C GLY A 68 10.89 4.76 -6.95
N GLU A 69 11.72 5.72 -7.34
CA GLU A 69 11.48 7.15 -7.05
C GLU A 69 10.16 7.67 -7.67
N ARG A 70 9.78 7.16 -8.84
CA ARG A 70 8.55 7.54 -9.53
C ARG A 70 7.31 7.11 -8.77
N GLU A 71 7.32 5.90 -8.22
CA GLU A 71 6.20 5.38 -7.43
C GLU A 71 6.08 6.11 -6.09
N HIS A 72 7.21 6.50 -5.48
CA HIS A 72 7.21 7.35 -4.29
C HIS A 72 6.64 8.75 -4.59
N ARG A 73 6.97 9.36 -5.74
CA ARG A 73 6.37 10.62 -6.18
C ARG A 73 4.86 10.50 -6.40
N LEU A 74 4.39 9.40 -7.00
CA LEU A 74 2.96 9.13 -7.11
C LEU A 74 2.32 9.08 -5.71
N LEU A 75 2.84 8.27 -4.79
CA LEU A 75 2.29 8.17 -3.42
C LEU A 75 2.32 9.50 -2.67
N SER A 76 3.34 10.32 -2.88
CA SER A 76 3.46 11.67 -2.33
C SER A 76 2.32 12.55 -2.83
N ALA A 77 2.12 12.65 -4.14
CA ALA A 77 1.01 13.40 -4.74
C ALA A 77 -0.36 12.87 -4.27
N LEU A 78 -0.54 11.55 -4.14
CA LEU A 78 -1.78 10.99 -3.60
C LEU A 78 -2.03 11.39 -2.14
N ALA A 79 -0.97 11.49 -1.33
CA ALA A 79 -1.07 11.93 0.06
C ALA A 79 -1.37 13.43 0.18
N GLU A 80 -0.77 14.27 -0.67
CA GLU A 80 -1.05 15.71 -0.74
C GLU A 80 -2.51 16.03 -1.10
N HIS A 81 -3.19 15.10 -1.78
CA HIS A 81 -4.58 15.20 -2.21
C HIS A 81 -5.54 14.26 -1.43
N ASP A 82 -5.17 13.86 -0.20
CA ASP A 82 -5.99 13.03 0.71
C ASP A 82 -6.51 11.70 0.11
N SER A 83 -5.94 11.25 -1.01
CA SER A 83 -6.31 10.03 -1.72
C SER A 83 -5.51 8.83 -1.23
N PHE A 84 -4.40 9.07 -0.54
CA PHE A 84 -3.60 8.07 0.14
C PHE A 84 -3.27 8.53 1.56
N GLN A 85 -3.46 7.64 2.53
CA GLN A 85 -3.26 7.90 3.96
C GLN A 85 -2.22 6.93 4.52
N PRO A 86 -0.93 7.35 4.58
CA PRO A 86 0.09 6.59 5.27
C PRO A 86 -0.13 6.63 6.78
N ILE A 87 -0.11 5.45 7.40
CA ILE A 87 -0.44 5.27 8.82
C ILE A 87 0.83 5.12 9.64
N SER A 88 0.91 5.85 10.75
CA SER A 88 1.98 5.74 11.74
C SER A 88 1.44 5.76 13.17
N TYR A 89 2.21 5.17 14.08
CA TYR A 89 1.99 5.23 15.54
C TYR A 89 2.82 6.32 16.20
N GLN A 90 3.60 7.06 15.40
CA GLN A 90 4.52 8.09 15.86
C GLN A 90 4.15 9.41 15.20
N GLY A 91 4.24 10.51 15.94
CA GLY A 91 3.81 11.83 15.49
C GLY A 91 4.83 12.46 14.54
N THR A 92 6.11 12.10 14.66
CA THR A 92 7.18 12.62 13.81
C THR A 92 7.96 11.51 13.08
N LEU A 93 8.65 11.89 12.02
CA LEU A 93 9.56 11.00 11.29
C LEU A 93 10.71 10.51 12.19
N ASP A 94 11.28 11.40 12.99
CA ASP A 94 12.41 11.07 13.88
C ASP A 94 12.01 10.06 14.97
N GLU A 95 10.84 10.23 15.57
CA GLU A 95 10.26 9.27 16.50
C GLU A 95 10.04 7.91 15.84
N PHE A 96 9.52 7.92 14.61
CA PHE A 96 9.33 6.70 13.83
C PHE A 96 10.65 5.97 13.58
N VAL A 97 11.65 6.66 13.04
CA VAL A 97 12.97 6.07 12.73
C VAL A 97 13.62 5.55 14.00
N SER A 98 13.63 6.34 15.08
CA SER A 98 14.17 5.95 16.37
C SER A 98 13.49 4.69 16.92
N SER A 99 12.16 4.60 16.78
CA SER A 99 11.39 3.41 17.18
C SER A 99 11.78 2.19 16.36
N ARG A 100 11.90 2.31 15.03
CA ARG A 100 12.31 1.19 14.16
C ARG A 100 13.73 0.75 14.43
N GLN A 101 14.66 1.68 14.67
CA GLN A 101 16.04 1.36 15.05
C GLN A 101 16.11 0.55 16.34
N ARG A 102 15.32 0.89 17.37
CA ARG A 102 15.24 0.09 18.61
C ARG A 102 14.67 -1.30 18.34
N LEU A 103 13.56 -1.40 17.63
CA LEU A 103 12.86 -2.66 17.35
C LEU A 103 13.68 -3.62 16.49
N TYR A 104 14.36 -3.11 15.46
CA TYR A 104 15.09 -3.90 14.46
C TYR A 104 16.59 -3.98 14.72
N ARG A 105 17.10 -3.47 15.85
CA ARG A 105 18.54 -3.53 16.19
C ARG A 105 19.13 -4.93 16.07
N HIS A 106 18.36 -5.95 16.42
CA HIS A 106 18.77 -7.36 16.34
C HIS A 106 18.86 -7.92 14.91
N ASP A 107 18.34 -7.21 13.92
CA ASP A 107 18.21 -7.63 12.52
C ASP A 107 18.50 -6.45 11.55
N ALA A 108 19.43 -5.55 11.93
CA ALA A 108 19.63 -4.26 11.26
C ALA A 108 19.98 -4.40 9.76
N HIS A 109 20.74 -5.44 9.39
CA HIS A 109 21.12 -5.72 8.00
C HIS A 109 19.93 -5.94 7.06
N ARG A 110 18.77 -6.36 7.59
CA ARG A 110 17.52 -6.56 6.83
C ARG A 110 16.73 -5.26 6.63
N TYR A 111 17.04 -4.22 7.39
CA TYR A 111 16.35 -2.93 7.36
C TYR A 111 17.34 -1.76 7.20
N PRO A 112 18.18 -1.77 6.15
CA PRO A 112 19.28 -0.82 6.01
C PRO A 112 18.81 0.64 5.99
N LEU A 113 17.58 0.92 5.53
CA LEU A 113 17.09 2.30 5.44
C LEU A 113 16.99 3.01 6.79
N TYR A 114 16.79 2.27 7.89
CA TYR A 114 16.68 2.88 9.22
C TYR A 114 18.04 3.11 9.89
N PHE A 115 19.11 2.48 9.38
CA PHE A 115 20.45 2.52 9.99
C PHE A 115 21.48 3.20 9.08
N GLY A 116 21.11 3.59 7.87
CA GLY A 116 21.98 4.21 6.87
C GLY A 116 21.67 5.69 6.59
N ARG A 117 22.38 6.26 5.61
CA ARG A 117 22.20 7.66 5.14
C ARG A 117 21.01 7.85 4.20
N GLU A 118 20.23 6.80 3.93
CA GLU A 118 19.09 6.83 3.01
C GLU A 118 17.81 7.42 3.63
N SER A 119 17.89 7.99 4.83
CA SER A 119 16.75 8.56 5.55
C SER A 119 16.07 9.71 4.80
N ALA A 120 16.76 10.42 3.91
CA ALA A 120 16.17 11.49 3.09
C ALA A 120 15.00 11.00 2.22
N ARG A 121 14.98 9.71 1.81
CA ARG A 121 13.86 9.12 1.07
C ARG A 121 12.57 9.04 1.89
N LEU A 122 12.70 9.04 3.22
CA LEU A 122 11.57 8.96 4.13
C LEU A 122 10.74 10.26 4.12
N GLU A 123 11.32 11.38 3.69
CA GLU A 123 10.62 12.67 3.68
C GLU A 123 9.57 12.80 2.58
N LEU A 124 9.65 11.98 1.53
CA LEU A 124 8.76 12.04 0.36
C LEU A 124 7.31 11.69 0.72
N VAL A 125 7.10 10.82 1.70
CA VAL A 125 5.77 10.36 2.11
C VAL A 125 5.70 10.45 3.63
N ARG A 126 4.86 11.35 4.14
CA ARG A 126 4.71 11.56 5.58
C ARG A 126 3.47 10.85 6.10
N PRO A 127 3.47 10.36 7.35
CA PRO A 127 2.24 9.87 7.97
C PRO A 127 1.17 10.95 7.99
N THR A 128 -0.04 10.60 7.57
CA THR A 128 -1.22 11.49 7.65
C THR A 128 -2.26 10.98 8.63
N LEU A 129 -2.24 9.67 8.95
CA LEU A 129 -3.13 9.06 9.94
C LEU A 129 -2.33 8.52 11.13
N HIS A 130 -2.70 8.97 12.32
CA HIS A 130 -2.14 8.49 13.57
C HIS A 130 -2.99 7.36 14.16
N LYS A 131 -2.33 6.34 14.72
CA LYS A 131 -2.99 5.23 15.39
C LYS A 131 -2.45 5.07 16.80
N ASP A 132 -3.34 5.11 17.79
CA ASP A 132 -2.98 5.13 19.21
C ASP A 132 -2.51 3.77 19.76
N ALA A 133 -2.89 2.66 19.11
CA ALA A 133 -2.68 1.31 19.65
C ALA A 133 -1.45 0.62 19.06
N ASP A 134 -0.52 0.12 19.89
CA ASP A 134 0.62 -0.68 19.40
C ASP A 134 0.13 -1.93 18.65
N THR A 135 0.53 -2.07 17.38
CA THR A 135 0.27 -3.27 16.56
C THR A 135 0.71 -4.55 17.24
N THR A 136 1.74 -4.45 18.07
CA THR A 136 2.49 -5.60 18.52
C THR A 136 1.73 -6.41 19.56
N GLU A 137 0.98 -5.76 20.44
CA GLU A 137 0.14 -6.43 21.43
C GLU A 137 -1.06 -7.13 20.77
N ALA A 138 -1.78 -6.42 19.90
CA ALA A 138 -2.89 -6.98 19.15
C ALA A 138 -2.46 -8.18 18.28
N LEU A 139 -1.30 -8.06 17.62
CA LEU A 139 -0.72 -9.13 16.83
C LEU A 139 -0.34 -10.34 17.69
N GLN A 140 0.26 -10.11 18.87
CA GLN A 140 0.56 -11.18 19.82
C GLN A 140 -0.72 -11.93 20.25
N GLY A 141 -1.77 -11.20 20.62
CA GLY A 141 -3.06 -11.77 21.00
C GLY A 141 -3.65 -12.65 19.89
N SER A 142 -3.68 -12.15 18.66
CA SER A 142 -4.19 -12.85 17.48
C SER A 142 -3.41 -14.13 17.14
N LEU A 143 -2.10 -14.10 17.34
CA LEU A 143 -1.21 -15.25 17.11
C LEU A 143 -1.32 -16.29 18.23
N LEU A 144 -1.42 -15.87 19.49
CA LEU A 144 -1.63 -16.78 20.63
C LEU A 144 -3.00 -17.46 20.54
N ALA A 145 -4.06 -16.71 20.23
CA ALA A 145 -5.40 -17.25 20.02
C ALA A 145 -5.37 -18.33 18.92
N TRP A 146 -4.73 -18.06 17.79
CA TRP A 146 -4.57 -19.05 16.72
C TRP A 146 -3.75 -20.27 17.16
N ALA A 147 -2.64 -20.06 17.87
CA ALA A 147 -1.82 -21.15 18.37
C ALA A 147 -2.58 -22.07 19.36
N GLY A 148 -3.56 -21.52 20.08
CA GLY A 148 -4.43 -22.24 21.02
C GLY A 148 -5.57 -23.04 20.39
N THR A 149 -5.83 -22.93 19.07
CA THR A 149 -6.97 -23.59 18.39
C THR A 149 -6.80 -25.11 18.15
N GLY A 150 -6.31 -25.86 19.14
CA GLY A 150 -6.18 -27.33 19.12
C GLY A 150 -5.10 -27.90 18.19
N ASP A 151 -4.89 -29.21 18.26
CA ASP A 151 -3.86 -29.90 17.48
C ASP A 151 -4.35 -30.19 16.06
N GLY A 152 -4.04 -29.28 15.13
CA GLY A 152 -4.02 -29.65 13.71
C GLY A 152 -2.87 -30.64 13.48
N GLY A 153 -3.10 -31.71 12.72
CA GLY A 153 -2.02 -32.57 12.23
C GLY A 153 -1.06 -31.83 11.28
N GLY A 154 0.09 -32.42 11.02
CA GLY A 154 1.02 -31.97 9.97
C GLY A 154 1.70 -30.61 10.22
N SER A 155 1.99 -29.90 9.13
CA SER A 155 2.74 -28.63 9.10
C SER A 155 2.07 -27.52 9.90
N ARG A 156 0.73 -27.45 9.87
CA ARG A 156 -0.07 -26.45 10.59
C ARG A 156 0.03 -26.60 12.11
N GLY A 157 -0.03 -27.83 12.63
CA GLY A 157 0.21 -28.10 14.05
C GLY A 157 1.61 -27.72 14.49
N LEU A 158 2.60 -28.04 13.67
CA LEU A 158 3.98 -27.67 13.95
C LEU A 158 4.17 -26.15 13.93
N ALA A 159 3.57 -25.43 12.99
CA ALA A 159 3.58 -23.97 12.92
C ALA A 159 2.96 -23.31 14.17
N ARG A 160 1.84 -23.84 14.67
CA ARG A 160 1.23 -23.39 15.93
C ARG A 160 2.18 -23.53 17.12
N ARG A 161 2.86 -24.69 17.24
CA ARG A 161 3.88 -24.92 18.28
C ARG A 161 5.07 -23.96 18.16
N VAL A 162 5.51 -23.66 16.93
CA VAL A 162 6.56 -22.66 16.68
C VAL A 162 6.12 -21.30 17.19
N VAL A 163 4.91 -20.86 16.84
CA VAL A 163 4.37 -19.56 17.25
C VAL A 163 4.29 -19.46 18.76
N LEU A 164 3.66 -20.44 19.42
CA LEU A 164 3.52 -20.45 20.88
C LEU A 164 4.87 -20.35 21.59
N ARG A 165 5.83 -21.21 21.22
CA ARG A 165 7.15 -21.25 21.86
C ARG A 165 7.98 -20.00 21.62
N ALA A 166 7.87 -19.38 20.45
CA ALA A 166 8.60 -18.15 20.13
C ALA A 166 8.01 -16.94 20.88
N LEU A 167 6.68 -16.82 20.96
CA LEU A 167 6.02 -15.70 21.65
C LEU A 167 6.30 -15.72 23.16
N LEU A 168 6.33 -16.90 23.80
CA LEU A 168 6.73 -17.03 25.20
C LEU A 168 8.16 -16.53 25.52
N LYS A 169 9.03 -16.43 24.50
CA LYS A 169 10.44 -16.00 24.62
C LYS A 169 10.72 -14.63 24.00
N ARG A 170 9.68 -13.87 23.65
CA ARG A 170 9.81 -12.68 22.80
C ARG A 170 10.64 -11.56 23.43
N ARG A 171 10.45 -11.27 24.73
CA ARG A 171 11.13 -10.16 25.45
C ARG A 171 11.12 -8.86 24.63
N GLU A 172 9.91 -8.38 24.30
CA GLU A 172 9.64 -7.10 23.61
C GLU A 172 10.11 -6.94 22.15
N ARG A 173 10.83 -7.91 21.57
CA ARG A 173 11.25 -7.86 20.15
C ARG A 173 10.06 -7.70 19.19
N ALA A 174 10.25 -7.10 18.02
CA ALA A 174 9.20 -7.04 17.00
C ALA A 174 8.72 -8.44 16.59
N ILE A 175 7.43 -8.57 16.26
CA ILE A 175 6.85 -9.82 15.74
C ILE A 175 7.07 -9.85 14.23
N THR A 176 8.25 -10.29 13.83
CA THR A 176 8.64 -10.59 12.44
C THR A 176 8.95 -12.07 12.32
N PHE A 177 9.06 -12.62 11.11
CA PHE A 177 9.43 -14.03 10.95
C PHE A 177 10.80 -14.39 11.59
N SER A 178 11.74 -13.45 11.66
CA SER A 178 13.06 -13.68 12.29
C SER A 178 12.95 -14.03 13.77
N LEU A 179 11.89 -13.59 14.47
CA LEU A 179 11.59 -14.01 15.84
C LEU A 179 11.33 -15.53 15.95
N PHE A 180 10.71 -16.12 14.92
CA PHE A 180 10.24 -17.51 14.92
C PHE A 180 11.26 -18.48 14.31
N GLN A 181 12.18 -17.98 13.47
CA GLN A 181 13.08 -18.81 12.66
C GLN A 181 13.91 -19.80 13.49
N ALA A 182 14.51 -19.34 14.60
CA ALA A 182 15.30 -20.22 15.47
C ALA A 182 14.44 -21.34 16.09
N THR A 183 13.19 -21.03 16.43
CA THR A 183 12.25 -22.02 16.97
C THR A 183 11.78 -22.99 15.88
N ALA A 184 11.48 -22.50 14.68
CA ALA A 184 11.10 -23.31 13.53
C ALA A 184 12.15 -24.37 13.21
N ARG A 185 13.43 -23.98 13.13
CA ARG A 185 14.55 -24.91 12.91
C ARG A 185 14.68 -25.97 14.00
N ARG A 186 14.57 -25.56 15.28
CA ARG A 186 14.69 -26.48 16.43
C ARG A 186 13.60 -27.55 16.48
N VAL A 187 12.40 -27.26 15.98
CA VAL A 187 11.30 -28.22 15.97
C VAL A 187 11.23 -29.04 14.68
N GLY A 188 12.26 -28.96 13.81
CA GLY A 188 12.28 -29.66 12.53
C GLY A 188 11.32 -29.09 11.49
N GLY A 189 10.95 -27.80 11.60
CA GLY A 189 10.08 -27.15 10.64
C GLY A 189 10.78 -26.92 9.30
N GLY A 190 10.22 -27.47 8.22
CA GLY A 190 10.64 -27.19 6.85
C GLY A 190 10.00 -25.93 6.27
N ALA A 191 10.22 -25.68 4.98
CA ALA A 191 9.71 -24.50 4.25
C ALA A 191 8.19 -24.31 4.37
N GLU A 192 7.43 -25.40 4.45
CA GLU A 192 5.98 -25.37 4.60
C GLU A 192 5.55 -24.75 5.94
N VAL A 193 6.22 -25.12 7.04
CA VAL A 193 5.99 -24.58 8.39
C VAL A 193 6.38 -23.11 8.44
N GLU A 194 7.53 -22.75 7.86
CA GLU A 194 7.95 -21.36 7.77
C GLU A 194 6.94 -20.50 7.00
N GLY A 195 6.48 -21.01 5.86
CA GLY A 195 5.44 -20.38 5.05
C GLY A 195 4.15 -20.18 5.83
N GLU A 196 3.72 -21.17 6.60
CA GLU A 196 2.49 -21.06 7.41
C GLU A 196 2.62 -20.01 8.51
N VAL A 197 3.76 -19.96 9.21
CA VAL A 197 4.02 -18.92 10.21
C VAL A 197 4.03 -17.53 9.57
N LYS A 198 4.74 -17.33 8.45
CA LYS A 198 4.79 -16.05 7.73
C LYS A 198 3.40 -15.58 7.30
N ARG A 199 2.61 -16.48 6.71
CA ARG A 199 1.24 -16.17 6.29
C ARG A 199 0.38 -15.78 7.48
N ARG A 200 0.47 -16.50 8.59
CA ARG A 200 -0.33 -16.17 9.78
C ARG A 200 0.03 -14.82 10.39
N ILE A 201 1.32 -14.48 10.45
CA ILE A 201 1.77 -13.14 10.87
C ILE A 201 1.17 -12.07 9.95
N SER A 202 1.28 -12.27 8.63
CA SER A 202 0.80 -11.33 7.62
C SER A 202 -0.72 -11.14 7.65
N THR A 203 -1.48 -12.23 7.81
CA THR A 203 -2.94 -12.19 7.99
C THR A 203 -3.32 -11.41 9.24
N ALA A 204 -2.67 -11.68 10.37
CA ALA A 204 -2.99 -10.99 11.62
C ALA A 204 -2.59 -9.51 11.58
N TYR A 205 -1.46 -9.18 10.96
CA TYR A 205 -1.03 -7.80 10.74
C TYR A 205 -2.02 -7.05 9.83
N THR A 206 -2.37 -7.62 8.68
CA THR A 206 -3.32 -7.01 7.73
C THR A 206 -4.69 -6.82 8.38
N ARG A 207 -5.22 -7.85 9.05
CA ARG A 207 -6.50 -7.75 9.76
C ARG A 207 -6.51 -6.64 10.80
N HIS A 208 -5.42 -6.48 11.55
CA HIS A 208 -5.31 -5.40 12.53
C HIS A 208 -5.36 -3.98 11.90
N TYR A 209 -4.91 -3.81 10.65
CA TYR A 209 -5.10 -2.55 9.92
C TYR A 209 -6.51 -2.40 9.37
N LEU A 210 -7.10 -3.47 8.83
CA LEU A 210 -8.48 -3.46 8.36
C LEU A 210 -9.45 -3.12 9.51
N ASP A 211 -9.27 -3.74 10.67
CA ASP A 211 -10.06 -3.49 11.88
C ASP A 211 -9.93 -2.03 12.35
N PHE A 212 -8.70 -1.50 12.34
CA PHE A 212 -8.45 -0.09 12.71
C PHE A 212 -9.12 0.89 11.74
N LEU A 213 -9.05 0.62 10.43
CA LEU A 213 -9.60 1.49 9.41
C LEU A 213 -11.12 1.35 9.23
N GLY A 214 -11.72 0.26 9.74
CA GLY A 214 -13.02 -0.21 9.27
C GLY A 214 -13.01 -0.49 7.76
N GLY A 215 -11.84 -0.83 7.21
CA GLY A 215 -11.56 -0.85 5.78
C GLY A 215 -11.77 -2.23 5.12
N ASP A 216 -11.41 -2.29 3.84
CA ASP A 216 -11.27 -3.51 3.06
C ASP A 216 -9.91 -3.51 2.33
N LEU A 217 -9.66 -4.49 1.47
CA LEU A 217 -8.47 -4.57 0.64
C LEU A 217 -8.85 -4.76 -0.85
N PRO A 218 -7.97 -4.37 -1.78
CA PRO A 218 -8.17 -4.70 -3.19
C PRO A 218 -7.98 -6.19 -3.44
N THR A 219 -8.90 -6.85 -4.15
CA THR A 219 -8.79 -8.28 -4.49
C THR A 219 -8.33 -8.50 -5.93
N GLY A 220 -7.93 -9.72 -6.26
CA GLY A 220 -7.61 -10.11 -7.63
C GLY A 220 -6.23 -9.69 -8.11
N VAL A 221 -5.36 -9.22 -7.20
CA VAL A 221 -3.94 -8.99 -7.50
C VAL A 221 -3.24 -10.34 -7.70
N PRO A 222 -2.63 -10.59 -8.87
CA PRO A 222 -1.99 -11.88 -9.16
C PRO A 222 -0.92 -12.24 -8.12
N GLY A 223 -0.99 -13.47 -7.58
CA GLY A 223 -0.10 -13.96 -6.54
C GLY A 223 -0.54 -13.66 -5.11
N LEU A 224 -1.56 -12.82 -4.91
CA LEU A 224 -2.11 -12.48 -3.58
C LEU A 224 -3.47 -13.13 -3.28
N SER A 225 -4.02 -13.92 -4.20
CA SER A 225 -5.38 -14.52 -4.09
C SER A 225 -5.63 -15.34 -2.84
N ARG A 226 -4.58 -15.82 -2.17
CA ARG A 226 -4.71 -16.50 -0.87
C ARG A 226 -5.30 -15.57 0.20
N PHE A 227 -5.00 -14.28 0.14
CA PHE A 227 -5.42 -13.31 1.14
C PHE A 227 -6.81 -12.74 0.84
N ASP A 228 -7.21 -12.66 -0.44
CA ASP A 228 -8.52 -12.16 -0.87
C ASP A 228 -9.67 -12.77 -0.07
N GLY A 229 -9.75 -14.10 -0.01
CA GLY A 229 -10.88 -14.81 0.60
C GLY A 229 -10.93 -14.77 2.13
N ASP A 230 -9.80 -14.52 2.79
CA ASP A 230 -9.68 -14.53 4.25
C ASP A 230 -9.80 -13.13 4.87
N LEU A 231 -9.55 -12.09 4.07
CA LEU A 231 -9.37 -10.73 4.55
C LEU A 231 -10.28 -9.71 3.86
N SER A 232 -10.77 -9.97 2.65
CA SER A 232 -11.75 -9.08 2.02
C SER A 232 -13.17 -9.39 2.47
N ALA A 233 -13.96 -8.36 2.74
CA ALA A 233 -15.36 -8.48 3.13
C ALA A 233 -16.31 -8.17 1.95
N ASP A 234 -15.89 -7.30 1.04
CA ASP A 234 -16.74 -6.65 0.04
C ASP A 234 -16.42 -7.10 -1.40
N PHE A 235 -15.88 -8.30 -1.61
CA PHE A 235 -15.80 -8.88 -2.97
C PHE A 235 -17.20 -8.91 -3.60
N PRO A 236 -17.40 -8.39 -4.82
CA PRO A 236 -16.40 -8.09 -5.86
C PRO A 236 -16.07 -6.59 -6.05
N LEU A 237 -16.46 -5.72 -5.12
CA LEU A 237 -16.49 -4.27 -5.33
C LEU A 237 -15.11 -3.64 -5.54
N PHE A 238 -14.08 -4.19 -4.91
CA PHE A 238 -12.69 -3.72 -5.01
C PHE A 238 -11.79 -4.68 -5.79
N ASP A 239 -12.38 -5.53 -6.64
CA ASP A 239 -11.63 -6.49 -7.43
C ASP A 239 -10.97 -5.82 -8.64
N VAL A 240 -9.64 -5.76 -8.61
CA VAL A 240 -8.86 -5.01 -9.61
C VAL A 240 -9.14 -5.50 -11.04
N PRO A 241 -9.12 -6.82 -11.34
CA PRO A 241 -9.47 -7.31 -12.67
C PRO A 241 -10.86 -6.90 -13.17
N LEU A 242 -11.88 -6.89 -12.30
CA LEU A 242 -13.25 -6.52 -12.70
C LEU A 242 -13.38 -5.01 -12.92
N LEU A 243 -12.79 -4.20 -12.02
CA LEU A 243 -12.69 -2.74 -12.21
C LEU A 243 -11.95 -2.40 -13.51
N THR A 244 -10.86 -3.09 -13.82
CA THR A 244 -10.10 -2.88 -15.06
C THR A 244 -10.97 -3.10 -16.30
N VAL A 245 -11.82 -4.14 -16.33
CA VAL A 245 -12.71 -4.40 -17.47
C VAL A 245 -13.71 -3.27 -17.64
N LEU A 246 -14.36 -2.84 -16.55
CA LEU A 246 -15.35 -1.77 -16.61
C LEU A 246 -14.73 -0.42 -16.99
N LEU A 247 -13.58 -0.07 -16.39
CA LEU A 247 -12.84 1.15 -16.71
C LEU A 247 -12.42 1.18 -18.18
N ARG A 248 -12.00 0.04 -18.75
CA ARG A 248 -11.75 -0.08 -20.20
C ARG A 248 -13.02 0.08 -21.02
N GLY A 249 -14.13 -0.52 -20.58
CA GLY A 249 -15.43 -0.39 -21.24
C GLY A 249 -15.93 1.05 -21.35
N VAL A 250 -15.60 1.90 -20.37
CA VAL A 250 -15.90 3.35 -20.40
C VAL A 250 -14.79 4.20 -21.04
N GLY A 251 -13.81 3.58 -21.72
CA GLY A 251 -12.78 4.30 -22.48
C GLY A 251 -11.54 4.75 -21.70
N LEU A 252 -11.40 4.38 -20.42
CA LEU A 252 -10.24 4.75 -19.58
C LEU A 252 -9.03 3.81 -19.75
N GLY A 253 -9.08 2.89 -20.72
CA GLY A 253 -8.02 1.90 -20.94
C GLY A 253 -6.64 2.49 -21.20
N ALA A 254 -6.55 3.55 -22.02
CA ALA A 254 -5.28 4.21 -22.32
C ALA A 254 -4.65 4.82 -21.06
N VAL A 255 -5.44 5.47 -20.21
CA VAL A 255 -4.99 6.07 -18.95
C VAL A 255 -4.50 5.00 -17.96
N LEU A 256 -5.13 3.82 -17.94
CA LEU A 256 -4.70 2.69 -17.12
C LEU A 256 -3.38 2.06 -17.59
N ASP A 257 -3.14 2.03 -18.90
CA ASP A 257 -1.99 1.36 -19.51
C ASP A 257 -0.74 2.23 -19.56
N SER A 258 -0.91 3.55 -19.75
CA SER A 258 0.20 4.50 -19.79
C SER A 258 0.80 4.72 -18.40
N PRO A 259 2.14 4.81 -18.25
CA PRO A 259 2.79 5.21 -17.01
C PRO A 259 2.26 6.54 -16.46
N TRP A 260 2.14 6.67 -15.14
CA TRP A 260 1.45 7.84 -14.54
C TRP A 260 2.14 9.17 -14.90
N HIS A 261 3.48 9.16 -14.93
CA HIS A 261 4.30 10.33 -15.20
C HIS A 261 4.15 10.89 -16.62
N GLU A 262 3.72 10.06 -17.60
CA GLU A 262 3.40 10.53 -18.95
C GLU A 262 2.14 11.41 -18.97
N HIS A 263 1.29 11.27 -17.95
CA HIS A 263 0.05 12.02 -17.79
C HIS A 263 -0.03 12.72 -16.42
N GLU A 264 1.12 13.11 -15.85
CA GLU A 264 1.21 13.64 -14.49
C GLU A 264 0.25 14.82 -14.25
N ARG A 265 0.23 15.81 -15.16
CA ARG A 265 -0.66 16.97 -15.06
C ARG A 265 -2.14 16.59 -15.04
N TRP A 266 -2.51 15.56 -15.81
CA TRP A 266 -3.89 15.07 -15.83
C TRP A 266 -4.23 14.38 -14.51
N TRP A 267 -3.34 13.54 -14.00
CA TRP A 267 -3.52 12.87 -12.72
C TRP A 267 -3.64 13.86 -11.56
N LEU A 268 -2.79 14.89 -11.48
CA LEU A 268 -2.88 15.91 -10.44
C LEU A 268 -4.21 16.66 -10.48
N ARG A 269 -4.71 17.00 -11.68
CA ARG A 269 -6.05 17.59 -11.81
C ARG A 269 -7.16 16.62 -11.42
N PHE A 270 -7.06 15.35 -11.84
CA PHE A 270 -8.00 14.32 -11.45
C PHE A 270 -8.07 14.15 -9.93
N LEU A 271 -6.93 14.20 -9.22
CA LEU A 271 -6.90 14.07 -7.75
C LEU A 271 -7.65 15.20 -7.04
N VAL A 272 -7.63 16.42 -7.57
CA VAL A 272 -8.45 17.54 -7.06
C VAL A 272 -9.94 17.28 -7.26
N GLU A 273 -10.31 16.70 -8.41
CA GLU A 273 -11.70 16.37 -8.76
C GLU A 273 -12.15 15.01 -8.20
N ARG A 274 -11.26 14.28 -7.52
CA ARG A 274 -11.55 12.92 -7.08
C ARG A 274 -12.61 12.96 -5.98
N GLY A 275 -13.74 12.35 -6.28
CA GLY A 275 -14.86 12.24 -5.34
C GLY A 275 -15.88 13.38 -5.51
N THR A 276 -15.66 14.29 -6.45
CA THR A 276 -16.71 15.25 -6.88
C THR A 276 -17.80 14.53 -7.68
N GLY A 277 -18.88 15.24 -8.02
CA GLY A 277 -20.10 14.65 -8.58
C GLY A 277 -19.89 13.77 -9.82
N ALA A 278 -19.00 14.16 -10.74
CA ALA A 278 -18.75 13.35 -11.94
C ALA A 278 -18.01 12.04 -11.62
N HIS A 279 -16.95 12.10 -10.81
CA HIS A 279 -16.25 10.88 -10.38
C HIS A 279 -17.16 9.98 -9.55
N TRP A 280 -17.96 10.56 -8.65
CA TRP A 280 -18.91 9.82 -7.84
C TRP A 280 -19.97 9.12 -8.69
N ALA A 281 -20.52 9.80 -9.70
CA ALA A 281 -21.47 9.20 -10.64
C ALA A 281 -20.85 8.04 -11.43
N LEU A 282 -19.60 8.18 -11.88
CA LEU A 282 -18.85 7.08 -12.51
C LEU A 282 -18.75 5.89 -11.57
N VAL A 283 -18.18 6.07 -10.37
CA VAL A 283 -17.98 5.01 -9.37
C VAL A 283 -19.29 4.33 -8.99
N TRP A 284 -20.36 5.11 -8.80
CA TRP A 284 -21.69 4.59 -8.52
C TRP A 284 -22.20 3.66 -9.62
N ASN A 285 -22.07 4.07 -10.89
CA ASN A 285 -22.46 3.25 -12.02
C ASN A 285 -21.61 1.97 -12.13
N LEU A 286 -20.29 2.06 -11.93
CA LEU A 286 -19.40 0.89 -11.91
C LEU A 286 -19.82 -0.09 -10.80
N GLY A 287 -20.09 0.41 -9.60
CA GLY A 287 -20.56 -0.38 -8.47
C GLY A 287 -21.93 -1.02 -8.71
N ALA A 288 -22.86 -0.30 -9.33
CA ALA A 288 -24.17 -0.83 -9.69
C ALA A 288 -24.07 -1.98 -10.71
N VAL A 289 -23.21 -1.83 -11.73
CA VAL A 289 -22.96 -2.91 -12.71
C VAL A 289 -22.32 -4.11 -12.03
N LEU A 290 -21.30 -3.92 -11.18
CA LEU A 290 -20.69 -5.02 -10.42
C LEU A 290 -21.70 -5.73 -9.52
N GLY A 291 -22.52 -4.97 -8.80
CA GLY A 291 -23.57 -5.51 -7.93
C GLY A 291 -24.60 -6.31 -8.70
N ALA A 292 -25.05 -5.82 -9.87
CA ALA A 292 -25.98 -6.53 -10.73
C ALA A 292 -25.39 -7.84 -11.26
N VAL A 293 -24.15 -7.83 -11.75
CA VAL A 293 -23.47 -9.04 -12.24
C VAL A 293 -23.21 -10.04 -11.11
N ALA A 294 -22.88 -9.55 -9.91
CA ALA A 294 -22.68 -10.38 -8.73
C ALA A 294 -23.99 -11.06 -8.27
N ALA A 295 -25.12 -10.35 -8.33
CA ALA A 295 -26.44 -10.86 -7.93
C ALA A 295 -26.93 -12.03 -8.80
N LEU A 296 -26.41 -12.17 -10.01
CA LEU A 296 -26.69 -13.32 -10.89
C LEU A 296 -25.94 -14.60 -10.48
N ARG A 297 -25.14 -14.56 -9.40
CA ARG A 297 -24.25 -15.64 -8.97
C ARG A 297 -24.42 -15.93 -7.48
N PRO A 298 -24.15 -17.18 -7.05
CA PRO A 298 -24.09 -17.48 -5.63
C PRO A 298 -22.95 -16.68 -4.97
N PRO A 299 -23.11 -16.24 -3.71
CA PRO A 299 -22.07 -15.53 -2.99
C PRO A 299 -20.84 -16.42 -2.82
N ALA A 300 -19.68 -15.92 -3.23
CA ALA A 300 -18.40 -16.62 -3.09
C ALA A 300 -17.83 -16.41 -1.69
N ARG A 301 -17.68 -17.50 -0.92
CA ARG A 301 -17.06 -17.52 0.40
C ARG A 301 -15.72 -18.24 0.32
N GLY A 302 -14.63 -17.47 0.39
CA GLY A 302 -13.26 -17.99 0.39
C GLY A 302 -12.57 -17.90 -0.97
N SER A 303 -11.25 -18.12 -0.96
CA SER A 303 -10.37 -17.76 -2.08
C SER A 303 -10.65 -18.55 -3.36
N GLY A 304 -11.01 -19.84 -3.25
CA GLY A 304 -11.31 -20.68 -4.40
C GLY A 304 -12.61 -20.30 -5.11
N GLU A 305 -13.65 -19.99 -4.33
CA GLU A 305 -14.94 -19.56 -4.85
C GLU A 305 -14.84 -18.17 -5.50
N GLN A 306 -14.09 -17.25 -4.88
CA GLN A 306 -13.87 -15.91 -5.42
C GLN A 306 -13.15 -15.94 -6.77
N PHE A 307 -12.18 -16.84 -6.97
CA PHE A 307 -11.51 -16.99 -8.26
C PHE A 307 -12.49 -17.39 -9.38
N THR A 308 -13.33 -18.41 -9.13
CA THR A 308 -14.34 -18.88 -10.08
C THR A 308 -15.38 -17.81 -10.35
N ALA A 309 -15.88 -17.14 -9.31
CA ALA A 309 -16.82 -16.03 -9.44
C ALA A 309 -16.24 -14.89 -10.28
N ARG A 310 -15.00 -14.46 -10.00
CA ARG A 310 -14.28 -13.44 -10.75
C ARG A 310 -14.17 -13.80 -12.24
N ALA A 311 -13.79 -15.02 -12.56
CA ALA A 311 -13.67 -15.46 -13.96
C ALA A 311 -15.01 -15.36 -14.70
N ALA A 312 -16.10 -15.83 -14.07
CA ALA A 312 -17.44 -15.75 -14.64
C ALA A 312 -17.95 -14.31 -14.79
N MET A 313 -17.72 -13.45 -13.78
CA MET A 313 -18.07 -12.04 -13.82
C MET A 313 -17.29 -11.31 -14.91
N ARG A 314 -15.99 -11.57 -15.02
CA ARG A 314 -15.12 -10.97 -16.06
C ARG A 314 -15.62 -11.31 -17.46
N ALA A 315 -16.02 -12.56 -17.70
CA ALA A 315 -16.59 -12.97 -18.97
C ALA A 315 -17.92 -12.24 -19.29
N ALA A 316 -18.81 -12.13 -18.29
CA ALA A 316 -20.07 -11.41 -18.45
C ALA A 316 -19.86 -9.91 -18.74
N LEU A 317 -18.95 -9.27 -18.00
CA LEU A 317 -18.60 -7.86 -18.21
C LEU A 317 -17.93 -7.62 -19.56
N GLY A 318 -17.06 -8.53 -20.00
CA GLY A 318 -16.44 -8.46 -21.33
C GLY A 318 -17.49 -8.46 -22.43
N GLY A 319 -18.46 -9.38 -22.37
CA GLY A 319 -19.56 -9.43 -23.32
C GLY A 319 -20.42 -8.16 -23.33
N LEU A 320 -20.68 -7.55 -22.17
CA LEU A 320 -21.40 -6.27 -22.09
C LEU A 320 -20.63 -5.14 -22.79
N CYS A 321 -19.31 -5.03 -22.53
CA CYS A 321 -18.47 -3.99 -23.11
C CYS A 321 -18.30 -4.16 -24.63
N GLU A 322 -18.21 -5.39 -25.14
CA GLU A 322 -18.11 -5.68 -26.58
C GLU A 322 -19.41 -5.34 -27.33
N VAL A 323 -20.57 -5.70 -26.75
CA VAL A 323 -21.88 -5.38 -27.34
C VAL A 323 -22.09 -3.86 -27.39
N GLU A 324 -21.68 -3.14 -26.36
CA GLU A 324 -21.77 -1.67 -26.36
C GLU A 324 -20.77 -1.01 -27.30
N GLY A 325 -19.55 -1.53 -27.43
CA GLY A 325 -18.58 -1.06 -28.42
C GLY A 325 -19.11 -1.24 -29.85
N ALA A 326 -19.80 -2.34 -30.13
CA ALA A 326 -20.47 -2.57 -31.41
C ALA A 326 -21.69 -1.64 -31.65
N ARG A 327 -22.41 -1.28 -30.58
CA ARG A 327 -23.57 -0.38 -30.63
C ARG A 327 -23.23 1.10 -30.55
N ALA A 328 -22.02 1.48 -30.13
CA ALA A 328 -21.59 2.87 -29.99
C ALA A 328 -21.47 3.63 -31.34
N GLY A 329 -21.69 2.95 -32.47
CA GLY A 329 -22.06 3.63 -33.72
C GLY A 329 -23.40 4.36 -33.65
N GLU A 330 -24.28 4.02 -32.70
CA GLU A 330 -25.63 4.56 -32.52
C GLU A 330 -26.04 4.60 -31.02
N GLY A 331 -25.54 5.58 -30.26
CA GLY A 331 -26.18 6.02 -29.00
C GLY A 331 -26.15 5.07 -27.79
N SER A 332 -24.96 4.63 -27.35
CA SER A 332 -24.81 3.83 -26.11
C SER A 332 -25.00 4.67 -24.82
N LEU A 333 -25.73 4.13 -23.83
CA LEU A 333 -25.94 4.73 -22.50
C LEU A 333 -24.66 4.81 -21.68
N VAL A 334 -23.80 3.78 -21.76
CA VAL A 334 -22.48 3.77 -21.13
C VAL A 334 -21.54 4.71 -21.86
N ALA A 335 -21.61 4.82 -23.18
CA ALA A 335 -20.87 5.83 -23.94
C ALA A 335 -21.35 7.25 -23.59
N ALA A 336 -22.65 7.50 -23.39
CA ALA A 336 -23.13 8.83 -22.99
C ALA A 336 -22.81 9.17 -21.51
N ALA A 337 -22.75 8.17 -20.61
CA ALA A 337 -22.29 8.34 -19.24
C ALA A 337 -20.77 8.53 -19.17
N ALA A 338 -20.01 7.77 -19.97
CA ALA A 338 -18.59 7.94 -20.19
C ALA A 338 -18.31 9.28 -20.82
N ASP A 339 -18.98 9.70 -21.89
CA ASP A 339 -18.83 11.01 -22.55
C ASP A 339 -19.21 12.17 -21.66
N ARG A 340 -20.21 12.04 -20.77
CA ARG A 340 -20.49 13.09 -19.77
C ARG A 340 -19.44 13.13 -18.67
N SER A 341 -18.99 11.97 -18.19
CA SER A 341 -17.92 11.86 -17.18
C SER A 341 -16.58 12.30 -17.76
N MET A 342 -16.31 11.97 -19.02
CA MET A 342 -15.15 12.30 -19.83
C MET A 342 -15.26 13.69 -20.43
N ALA A 343 -16.43 14.31 -20.56
CA ALA A 343 -16.53 15.75 -20.88
C ALA A 343 -16.23 16.59 -19.64
N VAL A 344 -16.56 16.11 -18.43
CA VAL A 344 -16.15 16.74 -17.18
C VAL A 344 -14.65 16.49 -16.91
N LEU A 345 -14.16 15.25 -17.09
CA LEU A 345 -12.74 14.90 -17.01
C LEU A 345 -11.94 15.38 -18.24
N GLY A 346 -12.61 15.74 -19.33
CA GLY A 346 -12.04 16.14 -20.62
C GLY A 346 -12.07 17.63 -20.88
N ARG A 347 -12.86 18.41 -20.12
CA ARG A 347 -12.56 19.85 -19.92
C ARG A 347 -11.20 20.07 -19.25
N VAL A 348 -10.63 19.02 -18.66
CA VAL A 348 -9.26 18.95 -18.15
C VAL A 348 -8.25 18.44 -19.20
N VAL A 349 -8.71 17.85 -20.31
CA VAL A 349 -7.89 17.34 -21.43
C VAL A 349 -7.80 18.39 -22.53
N VAL A 350 -6.72 19.17 -22.52
CA VAL A 350 -6.19 19.69 -23.81
C VAL A 350 -5.60 18.47 -24.51
N GLY A 351 -6.05 18.21 -25.74
CA GLY A 351 -5.67 17.02 -26.49
C GLY A 351 -4.15 16.88 -26.69
N PRO A 352 -3.65 15.68 -27.03
CA PRO A 352 -2.23 15.40 -27.24
C PRO A 352 -1.56 16.14 -28.42
N ALA A 353 -2.28 17.02 -29.12
CA ALA A 353 -1.79 17.72 -30.31
C ALA A 353 -0.90 18.95 -30.02
N ASP A 354 -0.85 19.47 -28.78
CA ASP A 354 -0.11 20.70 -28.45
C ASP A 354 1.27 20.49 -27.78
N LEU A 355 1.82 19.28 -27.78
CA LEU A 355 3.14 18.99 -27.17
C LEU A 355 4.32 19.03 -28.15
N GLY A 356 4.16 19.68 -29.29
CA GLY A 356 5.19 19.86 -30.31
C GLY A 356 5.73 21.28 -30.40
N ALA A 357 6.32 21.84 -29.34
CA ALA A 357 7.20 23.01 -29.48
C ALA A 357 8.31 23.03 -28.42
N SER A 358 9.52 23.07 -28.94
CA SER A 358 10.81 22.94 -28.28
C SER A 358 11.11 24.01 -27.24
N ALA A 359 11.92 23.61 -26.26
CA ALA A 359 12.57 24.44 -25.26
C ALA A 359 13.39 25.58 -25.88
N ALA A 360 13.16 26.79 -25.37
CA ALA A 360 14.17 27.84 -25.27
C ALA A 360 14.16 28.30 -23.80
N GLY A 361 15.20 27.92 -23.05
CA GLY A 361 15.32 28.24 -21.63
C GLY A 361 15.63 29.72 -21.40
N PRO A 362 15.25 30.30 -20.25
CA PRO A 362 15.76 31.60 -19.86
C PRO A 362 17.13 31.46 -19.20
N VAL A 363 18.05 32.26 -19.72
CA VAL A 363 19.37 32.57 -19.16
C VAL A 363 19.20 33.24 -17.79
N VAL A 364 19.89 32.72 -16.79
CA VAL A 364 20.06 33.35 -15.47
C VAL A 364 21.21 34.36 -15.54
N PRO A 365 21.05 35.62 -15.09
CA PRO A 365 22.18 36.45 -14.72
C PRO A 365 22.45 36.34 -13.20
N ALA A 366 23.72 36.16 -12.88
CA ALA A 366 24.26 36.11 -11.53
C ALA A 366 24.53 37.52 -10.96
N ALA A 367 24.19 37.65 -9.67
CA ALA A 367 24.95 38.27 -8.57
C ALA A 367 25.34 39.77 -8.53
N ASN A 368 25.17 40.27 -7.29
CA ASN A 368 25.99 41.20 -6.50
C ASN A 368 25.72 42.73 -6.52
N THR A 369 25.33 43.23 -5.34
CA THR A 369 25.99 44.29 -4.53
C THR A 369 25.17 44.42 -3.23
N ALA A 370 25.64 43.98 -2.05
CA ALA A 370 26.64 44.55 -1.15
C ALA A 370 26.19 45.84 -0.40
N THR A 371 26.38 45.77 0.93
CA THR A 371 26.57 46.84 1.95
C THR A 371 25.38 47.31 2.80
N GLY A 372 25.61 47.27 4.12
CA GLY A 372 24.72 47.78 5.16
C GLY A 372 24.98 47.16 6.54
N ALA A 373 26.17 47.41 7.11
CA ALA A 373 26.49 47.11 8.51
C ALA A 373 25.85 48.15 9.46
N VAL A 374 25.53 47.77 10.70
CA VAL A 374 26.13 48.28 11.96
C VAL A 374 25.24 47.97 13.19
N SER A 375 25.91 47.47 14.24
CA SER A 375 25.60 47.47 15.69
C SER A 375 24.35 46.70 16.16
N GLY A 376 24.35 45.97 17.27
CA GLY A 376 25.30 45.78 18.36
C GLY A 376 24.55 45.03 19.47
N GLY A 377 25.26 44.31 20.35
CA GLY A 377 24.59 43.67 21.50
C GLY A 377 25.29 42.41 22.00
N VAL A 378 26.43 42.60 22.65
CA VAL A 378 27.13 41.61 23.46
C VAL A 378 26.27 41.23 24.67
N THR A 379 26.08 39.94 24.94
CA THR A 379 26.07 39.43 26.32
C THR A 379 26.57 37.99 26.34
N GLN A 380 27.69 37.81 27.03
CA GLN A 380 28.41 36.57 27.25
C GLN A 380 28.29 36.22 28.74
N VAL A 381 27.66 35.09 29.08
CA VAL A 381 27.82 34.31 30.33
C VAL A 381 27.28 32.91 29.99
N GLY A 382 27.87 31.76 30.31
CA GLY A 382 29.06 31.41 31.06
C GLY A 382 29.30 29.90 30.86
N SER A 383 30.55 29.52 31.05
CA SER A 383 31.14 28.20 30.94
C SER A 383 30.54 27.15 31.91
N VAL A 384 30.70 25.85 31.61
CA VAL A 384 31.54 24.89 32.38
C VAL A 384 31.07 23.42 32.22
N HIS A 385 32.05 22.53 32.00
CA HIS A 385 32.10 21.05 32.08
C HIS A 385 31.46 20.26 30.94
N GLY A 386 32.08 19.24 30.36
CA GLY A 386 33.27 18.47 30.71
C GLY A 386 33.06 17.05 30.16
N GLY A 387 34.10 16.40 29.62
CA GLY A 387 34.00 14.98 29.25
C GLY A 387 34.78 14.58 28.01
N LEU A 388 36.08 14.35 28.20
CA LEU A 388 36.84 13.45 27.35
C LEU A 388 36.17 12.06 27.35
N HIS A 389 35.88 11.51 26.17
CA HIS A 389 35.87 10.06 26.02
C HIS A 389 36.57 9.65 24.72
N GLN A 390 37.54 8.77 24.95
CA GLN A 390 38.48 8.21 24.01
C GLN A 390 37.78 7.41 22.91
N HIS A 391 38.27 7.56 21.68
CA HIS A 391 37.92 6.70 20.55
C HIS A 391 38.52 5.30 20.75
N HIS A 392 37.66 4.30 20.98
CA HIS A 392 38.04 2.90 20.79
C HIS A 392 37.76 2.48 19.35
N HIS A 393 38.84 2.35 18.59
CA HIS A 393 38.86 1.62 17.32
C HIS A 393 38.62 0.13 17.59
N TRP A 394 37.53 -0.43 17.07
CA TRP A 394 37.37 -1.88 16.93
C TRP A 394 37.82 -2.28 15.52
N HIS A 395 39.04 -2.82 15.43
CA HIS A 395 39.47 -3.61 14.28
C HIS A 395 38.78 -4.99 14.34
N ALA A 396 38.02 -5.33 13.31
CA ALA A 396 37.52 -6.68 13.11
C ALA A 396 38.66 -7.58 12.60
N PRO A 397 38.78 -8.83 13.09
CA PRO A 397 39.80 -9.76 12.59
C PRO A 397 39.43 -10.27 11.19
N VAL A 398 40.41 -10.20 10.29
CA VAL A 398 40.40 -10.83 8.96
C VAL A 398 40.58 -12.34 9.16
N PRO A 399 39.68 -13.21 8.65
CA PRO A 399 39.94 -14.64 8.65
C PRO A 399 40.90 -15.01 7.52
N GLU A 400 42.00 -15.66 7.87
CA GLU A 400 42.95 -16.26 6.93
C GLU A 400 42.31 -17.39 6.11
N PRO A 401 42.73 -17.56 4.85
CA PRO A 401 42.27 -18.65 4.00
C PRO A 401 42.94 -19.97 4.40
N ARG A 402 42.14 -20.99 4.71
CA ARG A 402 42.64 -22.37 4.75
C ARG A 402 42.80 -22.91 3.33
N ARG A 403 44.01 -23.35 3.01
CA ARG A 403 44.35 -24.32 1.97
C ARG A 403 45.56 -25.15 2.44
N PRO A 404 45.80 -26.33 1.84
CA PRO A 404 44.98 -27.08 0.89
C PRO A 404 44.08 -28.13 1.55
#